data_AF-V5HA02-F1
#
_entry.id   AF-V5HA02-F1
#
_cell.length_a   1.000
_cell.length_b   1.000
_cell.length_c   1.000
_cell.angle_alpha   90.00
_cell.angle_beta   90.00
_cell.angle_gamma   90.00
#
_symmetry.space_group_name_H-M   'P 1'
#
loop_
_entity.id
_entity.type
_entity.pdbx_description
1 polymer ?
#
loop_
_entity_poly.entity_id
_entity_poly.type
_entity_poly.pdbx_seq_one_letter_code
_entity_poly.pdbx_strand_id
1 'polypeptide(L)'
;PEVRHIFLVLSGKGGVGKSTVAVELALTLVSLGNKVGLLDVDLCGPSVPRMLNLDGHSIHQCPEGWVPVFTDQSQRLAVMSIGFLLKNKNDPVIWRGPKKHAMIRQFLGGIVHWGELDYLVVDTPPGTSDEHMSTVEMLRGLHPDGAILVTTPQALSVSDVRTRNHLL
;
A
#
# COMPACT_ATOMS: atom_id res chain seq x y z
N PRO A 1 6.73 13.31 -6.55
CA PRO A 1 7.58 12.19 -7.03
C PRO A 1 7.33 12.01 -8.52
N GLU A 2 8.35 11.70 -9.32
CA GLU A 2 8.15 11.35 -10.73
C GLU A 2 7.76 9.87 -10.80
N VAL A 3 6.45 9.62 -10.71
CA VAL A 3 5.86 8.30 -10.89
C VAL A 3 5.08 8.34 -12.19
N ARG A 4 5.37 7.42 -13.13
CA ARG A 4 4.67 7.40 -14.42
C ARG A 4 3.25 6.84 -14.29
N HIS A 5 3.07 5.77 -13.53
CA HIS A 5 1.78 5.13 -13.32
C HIS A 5 1.54 4.75 -11.86
N ILE A 6 0.32 4.98 -11.37
CA ILE A 6 -0.10 4.67 -10.01
C ILE A 6 -1.34 3.75 -10.07
N PHE A 7 -1.25 2.58 -9.43
CA PHE A 7 -2.35 1.62 -9.34
C PHE A 7 -2.74 1.35 -7.89
N LEU A 8 -4.04 1.46 -7.59
CA LEU A 8 -4.59 1.13 -6.28
C LEU A 8 -5.07 -0.32 -6.23
N VAL A 9 -4.67 -1.08 -5.21
CA VAL A 9 -5.15 -2.44 -4.98
C VAL A 9 -6.18 -2.40 -3.85
N LEU A 10 -7.44 -2.64 -4.20
CA LEU A 10 -8.62 -2.50 -3.34
C LEU A 10 -9.19 -3.88 -2.97
N SER A 11 -9.93 -3.96 -1.87
CA SER A 11 -10.73 -5.15 -1.56
C SER A 11 -12.00 -4.82 -0.79
N GLY A 12 -13.02 -5.65 -0.97
CA GLY A 12 -14.31 -5.47 -0.29
C GLY A 12 -14.37 -5.99 1.15
N LYS A 13 -13.47 -6.90 1.52
CA LYS A 13 -13.37 -7.53 2.85
C LYS A 13 -11.93 -7.96 3.11
N GLY A 14 -11.58 -8.14 4.38
CA GLY A 14 -10.30 -8.75 4.77
C GLY A 14 -10.20 -10.22 4.36
N GLY A 15 -8.98 -10.71 4.19
CA GLY A 15 -8.70 -12.13 3.93
C GLY A 15 -8.91 -12.60 2.49
N VAL A 16 -9.16 -11.70 1.53
CA VAL A 16 -9.33 -12.06 0.10
C VAL A 16 -8.02 -12.21 -0.69
N GLY A 17 -6.87 -12.01 -0.06
CA GLY A 17 -5.56 -12.06 -0.72
C GLY A 17 -5.10 -10.75 -1.38
N LYS A 18 -5.67 -9.60 -1.00
CA LYS A 18 -5.33 -8.27 -1.53
C LYS A 18 -3.83 -7.99 -1.53
N SER A 19 -3.18 -8.10 -0.37
CA SER A 19 -1.73 -7.82 -0.23
C SER A 19 -0.87 -8.78 -1.05
N THR A 20 -1.30 -10.03 -1.17
CA THR A 20 -0.66 -11.01 -2.07
C THR A 20 -0.72 -10.56 -3.51
N VAL A 21 -1.89 -10.14 -4.00
CA VAL A 21 -2.02 -9.62 -5.36
C VAL A 21 -1.18 -8.36 -5.57
N ALA A 22 -1.12 -7.46 -4.59
CA ALA A 22 -0.30 -6.25 -4.67
C ALA A 22 1.21 -6.57 -4.78
N VAL A 23 1.70 -7.50 -3.96
CA VAL A 23 3.10 -7.96 -3.97
C VAL A 23 3.43 -8.65 -5.29
N GLU A 24 2.62 -9.60 -5.74
CA GLU A 24 2.85 -10.33 -6.99
C GLU A 24 2.79 -9.42 -8.22
N LEU A 25 1.89 -8.43 -8.22
CA LEU A 25 1.84 -7.41 -9.26
C LEU A 25 3.14 -6.60 -9.30
N ALA A 26 3.62 -6.14 -8.13
CA ALA A 26 4.87 -5.37 -8.05
C ALA A 26 6.07 -6.21 -8.53
N LEU A 27 6.19 -7.45 -8.08
CA LEU A 27 7.25 -8.38 -8.51
C LEU A 27 7.19 -8.67 -10.01
N THR A 28 6.00 -8.82 -10.58
CA THR A 28 5.81 -9.01 -12.02
C THR A 28 6.25 -7.79 -12.82
N LEU A 29 5.91 -6.57 -12.37
CA LEU A 29 6.35 -5.35 -13.03
C LEU A 29 7.87 -5.20 -12.97
N VAL A 30 8.50 -5.59 -11.86
CA VAL A 30 9.97 -5.62 -11.72
C VAL A 30 10.60 -6.64 -12.67
N SER A 31 10.03 -7.84 -12.80
CA SER A 31 10.55 -8.89 -13.68
C SER A 31 10.45 -8.52 -15.16
N LEU A 32 9.50 -7.64 -15.52
CA LEU A 32 9.39 -7.01 -16.83
C LEU A 32 10.39 -5.85 -17.04
N GLY A 33 11.27 -5.58 -16.07
CA GLY A 33 12.36 -4.62 -16.19
C GLY A 33 12.04 -3.21 -15.69
N ASN A 34 10.91 -2.99 -15.02
CA ASN A 34 10.49 -1.68 -14.53
C ASN A 34 11.06 -1.35 -13.13
N LYS A 35 11.16 -0.06 -12.81
CA LYS A 35 11.36 0.45 -11.44
C LYS A 35 10.00 0.60 -10.76
N VAL A 36 9.83 -0.06 -9.61
CA VAL A 36 8.53 -0.20 -8.96
C VAL A 36 8.61 0.23 -7.49
N GLY A 37 7.64 1.04 -7.09
CA GLY A 37 7.33 1.30 -5.69
C GLY A 37 6.16 0.43 -5.24
N LEU A 38 6.25 -0.15 -4.05
CA LEU A 38 5.16 -0.82 -3.35
C LEU A 38 4.88 -0.09 -2.04
N LEU A 39 3.70 0.52 -1.93
CA LEU A 39 3.26 1.25 -0.76
C LEU A 39 2.15 0.47 -0.04
N ASP A 40 2.45 0.01 1.17
CA ASP A 40 1.50 -0.65 2.07
C ASP A 40 0.99 0.35 3.11
N VAL A 41 -0.30 0.67 2.99
CA VAL A 41 -1.02 1.55 3.94
C VAL A 41 -2.01 0.77 4.82
N ASP A 42 -1.91 -0.56 4.85
CA ASP A 42 -2.75 -1.43 5.69
C ASP A 42 -2.20 -1.54 7.12
N LEU A 43 -2.74 -0.71 8.00
CA LEU A 43 -2.35 -0.63 9.41
C LEU A 43 -2.82 -1.79 10.29
N CYS A 44 -3.85 -2.52 9.88
CA CYS A 44 -4.46 -3.55 10.71
C CYS A 44 -3.68 -4.86 10.69
N GLY A 45 -2.85 -5.06 9.67
CA GLY A 45 -2.03 -6.26 9.50
C GLY A 45 -1.06 -6.10 8.33
N PRO A 46 -0.04 -5.23 8.45
CA PRO A 46 0.93 -5.01 7.38
C PRO A 46 1.64 -6.33 7.07
N SER A 47 1.28 -6.91 5.93
CA SER A 47 1.77 -8.24 5.52
C SER A 47 2.90 -8.13 4.50
N VAL A 48 3.02 -6.99 3.82
CA VAL A 48 4.00 -6.75 2.75
C VAL A 48 5.45 -6.94 3.22
N PRO A 49 5.92 -6.35 4.35
CA PRO A 49 7.28 -6.57 4.83
C PRO A 49 7.61 -8.05 5.01
N ARG A 50 6.68 -8.80 5.61
CA ARG A 50 6.84 -10.23 5.85
C ARG A 50 6.86 -11.03 4.55
N MET A 51 5.97 -10.72 3.61
CA MET A 51 5.89 -11.40 2.32
C MET A 51 7.16 -11.23 1.48
N LEU A 52 7.83 -10.09 1.61
CA LEU A 52 9.08 -9.78 0.91
C LEU A 52 10.34 -10.11 1.74
N ASN A 53 10.18 -10.79 2.89
CA ASN A 53 11.28 -11.09 3.81
C ASN A 53 12.09 -9.84 4.26
N LEU A 54 11.40 -8.70 4.39
CA LEU A 54 11.93 -7.41 4.88
C LEU A 54 11.63 -7.19 6.37
N ASP A 55 11.30 -8.27 7.07
CA ASP A 55 11.02 -8.25 8.48
C ASP A 55 12.25 -7.79 9.29
N GLY A 56 12.08 -6.81 10.17
CA GLY A 56 13.17 -6.25 10.98
C GLY A 56 13.94 -5.12 10.30
N HIS A 57 13.65 -4.82 9.03
CA HIS A 57 14.06 -3.56 8.43
C HIS A 57 13.29 -2.40 9.05
N SER A 58 13.95 -1.27 9.21
CA SER A 58 13.35 -0.01 9.63
C SER A 58 13.48 1.01 8.50
N ILE A 59 12.50 1.91 8.41
CA ILE A 59 12.61 3.02 7.48
C ILE A 59 13.58 4.06 8.04
N HIS A 60 14.53 4.47 7.22
CA HIS A 60 15.46 5.54 7.58
C HIS A 60 14.81 6.88 7.25
N GLN A 61 14.91 7.80 8.21
CA GLN A 61 14.51 9.19 8.03
C GLN A 61 15.75 10.00 7.66
N CYS A 62 15.71 10.67 6.51
CA CYS A 62 16.70 11.67 6.09
C CYS A 62 16.11 13.08 6.26
N PRO A 63 16.94 14.14 6.23
CA PRO A 63 16.46 15.53 6.35
C PRO A 63 15.38 15.88 5.32
N GLU A 64 15.43 15.25 4.15
CA GLU A 64 14.47 15.48 3.07
C GLU A 64 13.20 14.64 3.22
N GLY A 65 13.18 13.57 4.02
CA GLY A 65 12.01 12.71 4.18
C GLY A 65 12.29 11.24 4.55
N TRP A 66 11.45 10.31 4.07
CA TRP A 66 11.57 8.88 4.32
C TRP A 66 12.22 8.18 3.14
N VAL A 67 13.20 7.31 3.42
CA VAL A 67 13.82 6.46 2.40
C VAL A 67 13.12 5.09 2.42
N PRO A 68 12.59 4.61 1.28
CA PRO A 68 11.98 3.29 1.20
C PRO A 68 13.02 2.18 1.37
N VAL A 69 12.54 1.01 1.79
CA VAL A 69 13.36 -0.20 1.92
C VAL A 69 13.45 -0.87 0.55
N PHE A 70 14.66 -1.09 0.04
CA PHE A 70 14.85 -1.82 -1.22
C PHE A 70 14.98 -3.32 -0.95
N THR A 71 14.42 -4.15 -1.84
CA THR A 71 14.44 -5.62 -1.66
C THR A 71 15.79 -6.26 -1.94
N ASP A 72 16.61 -5.62 -2.78
CA ASP A 72 17.91 -6.13 -3.19
C ASP A 72 18.83 -5.00 -3.69
N GLN A 73 20.07 -5.35 -4.06
CA GLN A 73 21.09 -4.42 -4.55
C GLN A 73 20.77 -3.80 -5.91
N SER A 74 19.86 -4.40 -6.70
CA SER A 74 19.44 -3.82 -7.98
C SER A 74 18.53 -2.60 -7.79
N GLN A 75 17.99 -2.42 -6.57
CA GLN A 75 17.14 -1.29 -6.18
C GLN A 75 15.96 -1.05 -7.14
N ARG A 76 15.44 -2.12 -7.75
CA ARG A 76 14.30 -2.06 -8.68
C ARG A 76 12.95 -2.07 -7.99
N LEU A 77 12.87 -2.63 -6.78
CA LEU A 77 11.68 -2.63 -5.95
C LEU A 77 11.94 -1.85 -4.66
N ALA A 78 11.29 -0.71 -4.53
CA ALA A 78 11.26 0.11 -3.34
C ALA A 78 9.97 -0.18 -2.56
N VAL A 79 10.07 -0.43 -1.25
CA VAL A 79 8.95 -0.79 -0.40
C VAL A 79 8.81 0.23 0.73
N MET A 80 7.60 0.74 0.92
CA MET A 80 7.22 1.54 2.08
C MET A 80 6.02 0.88 2.74
N SER A 81 6.11 0.59 4.03
CA SER A 81 5.02 0.00 4.80
C SER A 81 4.98 0.66 6.17
N ILE A 82 3.77 0.87 6.69
CA ILE A 82 3.57 1.26 8.08
C ILE A 82 4.13 0.20 9.05
N GLY A 83 4.24 -1.06 8.60
CA GLY A 83 4.89 -2.13 9.37
C GLY A 83 6.32 -1.81 9.77
N PHE A 84 7.06 -1.02 8.99
CA PHE A 84 8.44 -0.62 9.32
C PHE A 84 8.53 0.43 10.45
N LEU A 85 7.41 1.08 10.79
CA LEU A 85 7.33 2.05 11.89
C LEU A 85 7.01 1.39 13.24
N LEU A 86 6.65 0.11 13.23
CA LEU A 86 6.29 -0.63 14.44
C LEU A 86 7.54 -1.17 15.11
N LYS A 87 7.68 -0.94 16.42
CA LYS A 87 8.82 -1.43 17.21
C LYS A 87 8.82 -2.94 17.35
N ASN A 88 7.65 -3.54 17.58
CA ASN A 88 7.47 -4.99 17.57
C ASN A 88 6.27 -5.38 16.68
N LYS A 89 6.40 -6.51 15.98
CA LYS A 89 5.36 -7.03 15.08
C LYS A 89 4.06 -7.43 15.77
N ASN A 90 4.15 -7.75 17.07
CA ASN A 90 3.01 -8.15 17.89
C ASN A 90 2.41 -6.99 18.69
N ASP A 91 2.99 -5.79 18.60
CA ASP A 91 2.42 -4.64 19.30
C ASP A 91 1.08 -4.31 18.64
N PRO A 92 -0.05 -4.34 19.39
CA PRO A 92 -1.32 -3.94 18.83
C PRO A 92 -1.21 -2.49 18.37
N VAL A 93 -1.44 -2.26 17.08
CA VAL A 93 -1.36 -0.93 16.50
C VAL A 93 -2.61 -0.15 16.88
N ILE A 94 -2.63 0.37 18.11
CA ILE A 94 -3.73 1.23 18.59
C ILE A 94 -3.39 2.68 18.21
N TRP A 95 -3.38 2.95 16.91
CA TRP A 95 -3.27 4.32 16.42
C TRP A 95 -4.68 4.89 16.25
N ARG A 96 -5.01 5.93 17.02
CA ARG A 96 -6.30 6.63 16.84
C ARG A 96 -6.36 7.22 15.43
N GLY A 97 -7.55 7.19 14.83
CA GLY A 97 -7.82 7.65 13.46
C GLY A 97 -7.00 8.87 13.01
N PRO A 98 -7.00 10.00 13.74
CA PRO A 98 -6.25 11.20 13.35
C PRO A 98 -4.74 10.98 13.15
N LYS A 99 -4.10 10.17 14.01
CA LYS A 99 -2.66 9.87 13.94
C LYS A 99 -2.35 8.97 12.73
N LYS A 100 -3.20 7.98 12.49
CA LYS A 100 -3.12 7.13 11.29
C LYS A 100 -3.24 7.96 10.01
N HIS A 101 -4.26 8.82 9.93
CA HIS A 101 -4.49 9.64 8.74
C HIS A 101 -3.34 10.61 8.51
N ALA A 102 -2.78 11.19 9.57
CA ALA A 102 -1.59 12.04 9.46
C ALA A 102 -0.38 11.26 8.91
N MET A 103 -0.15 10.04 9.37
CA MET A 103 0.93 9.18 8.87
C MET A 103 0.75 8.78 7.41
N ILE A 104 -0.46 8.36 7.02
CA ILE A 104 -0.78 8.08 5.62
C ILE A 104 -0.53 9.35 4.78
N ARG A 105 -1.01 10.52 5.21
CA ARG A 105 -0.72 11.78 4.51
C ARG A 105 0.77 12.09 4.40
N GLN A 106 1.59 11.73 5.38
CA GLN A 106 3.04 11.90 5.27
C GLN A 106 3.62 10.97 4.19
N PHE A 107 3.15 9.73 4.09
CA PHE A 107 3.57 8.81 3.03
C PHE A 107 3.12 9.26 1.63
N LEU A 108 1.91 9.81 1.52
CA LEU A 108 1.36 10.26 0.23
C LEU A 108 1.81 11.68 -0.16
N GLY A 109 2.06 12.55 0.81
CA GLY A 109 2.35 13.98 0.64
C GLY A 109 3.74 14.32 0.13
N GLY A 110 4.44 13.37 -0.49
CA GLY A 110 5.74 13.61 -1.11
C GLY A 110 6.94 13.58 -0.17
N ILE A 111 6.78 13.11 1.08
CA ILE A 111 7.89 12.94 2.02
C ILE A 111 8.65 11.62 1.75
N VAL A 112 8.07 10.67 1.02
CA VAL A 112 8.77 9.44 0.65
C VAL A 112 9.59 9.67 -0.63
N HIS A 113 10.90 9.44 -0.52
CA HIS A 113 11.86 9.56 -1.61
C HIS A 113 11.87 8.31 -2.46
N TRP A 114 10.82 8.15 -3.27
CA TRP A 114 10.69 7.05 -4.21
C TRP A 114 11.75 7.06 -5.32
N GLY A 115 12.34 8.23 -5.61
CA GLY A 115 13.11 8.45 -6.84
C GLY A 115 12.22 8.44 -8.08
N GLU A 116 12.78 8.04 -9.22
CA GLU A 116 12.05 7.81 -10.46
C GLU A 116 11.42 6.42 -10.46
N LEU A 117 10.09 6.37 -10.58
CA LEU A 117 9.34 5.11 -10.67
C LEU A 117 8.54 5.02 -11.97
N ASP A 118 8.52 3.83 -12.54
CA ASP A 118 7.64 3.50 -13.66
C ASP A 118 6.23 3.18 -13.13
N TYR A 119 6.17 2.48 -11.99
CA TYR A 119 4.92 2.08 -11.36
C TYR A 119 4.98 2.27 -9.85
N LEU A 120 3.88 2.77 -9.27
CA LEU A 120 3.60 2.72 -7.84
C LEU A 120 2.35 1.86 -7.61
N VAL A 121 2.53 0.73 -6.94
CA VAL A 121 1.44 -0.15 -6.51
C VAL A 121 1.10 0.21 -5.06
N VAL A 122 -0.17 0.52 -4.78
CA VAL A 122 -0.63 0.87 -3.44
C VAL A 122 -1.54 -0.21 -2.88
N ASP A 123 -1.09 -0.90 -1.83
CA ASP A 123 -1.90 -1.85 -1.06
C ASP A 123 -2.76 -1.10 -0.02
N THR A 124 -4.06 -1.02 -0.27
CA THR A 124 -5.00 -0.23 0.55
C THR A 124 -5.59 -1.02 1.72
N PRO A 125 -6.16 -0.40 2.77
CA PRO A 125 -6.85 -1.16 3.82
C PRO A 125 -8.08 -1.93 3.31
N PRO A 126 -8.47 -3.06 3.93
CA PRO A 126 -9.50 -3.95 3.38
C PRO A 126 -10.94 -3.57 3.76
N GLY A 127 -11.85 -3.42 2.80
CA GLY A 127 -13.27 -3.15 3.07
C GLY A 127 -13.67 -1.69 2.95
N THR A 128 -14.89 -1.36 3.37
CA THR A 128 -15.57 -0.09 3.06
C THR A 128 -15.95 0.71 4.31
N SER A 129 -15.19 0.59 5.39
CA SER A 129 -15.40 1.45 6.57
C SER A 129 -15.09 2.91 6.22
N ASP A 130 -15.63 3.85 6.99
CA ASP A 130 -15.36 5.29 6.80
C ASP A 130 -13.85 5.62 6.84
N GLU A 131 -13.10 4.88 7.67
CA GLU A 131 -11.64 4.98 7.77
C GLU A 131 -10.91 4.49 6.52
N HIS A 132 -11.51 3.56 5.76
CA HIS A 132 -10.95 3.08 4.50
C HIS A 132 -11.32 4.04 3.37
N MET A 133 -12.55 4.53 3.36
CA MET A 133 -13.01 5.53 2.39
C MET A 133 -12.16 6.80 2.45
N SER A 134 -11.87 7.32 3.65
CA SER A 134 -11.01 8.48 3.81
C SER A 134 -9.57 8.23 3.30
N THR A 135 -9.04 7.01 3.49
CA THR A 135 -7.72 6.62 2.97
C THR A 135 -7.71 6.58 1.45
N VAL A 136 -8.74 5.98 0.85
CA VAL A 136 -8.92 5.93 -0.62
C VAL A 136 -9.14 7.32 -1.19
N GLU A 137 -9.91 8.20 -0.54
CA GLU A 137 -10.08 9.60 -0.95
C GLU A 137 -8.75 10.38 -0.91
N MET A 138 -7.93 10.17 0.12
CA MET A 138 -6.58 10.76 0.16
C MET A 138 -5.71 10.25 -0.99
N LEU A 139 -5.82 8.97 -1.32
CA LEU A 139 -5.10 8.36 -2.45
C LEU A 139 -5.59 8.87 -3.81
N ARG A 140 -6.85 9.25 -3.95
CA ARG A 140 -7.37 9.89 -5.18
C ARG A 140 -6.68 11.22 -5.48
N GLY A 141 -6.21 11.93 -4.46
CA GLY A 141 -5.40 13.14 -4.63
C GLY A 141 -4.07 12.90 -5.35
N LEU A 142 -3.62 11.64 -5.48
CA LEU A 142 -2.45 11.25 -6.25
C LEU A 142 -2.73 11.03 -7.74
N HIS A 143 -3.99 11.17 -8.17
CA HIS A 143 -4.43 10.92 -9.55
C HIS A 143 -4.03 9.54 -10.08
N PRO A 144 -4.50 8.44 -9.46
CA PRO A 144 -4.18 7.10 -9.91
C PRO A 144 -4.71 6.80 -11.31
N ASP A 145 -3.93 6.09 -12.12
CA ASP A 145 -4.29 5.65 -13.48
C ASP A 145 -5.39 4.57 -13.45
N GLY A 146 -5.48 3.83 -12.37
CA GLY A 146 -6.51 2.80 -12.22
C GLY A 146 -6.52 2.10 -10.86
N ALA A 147 -7.48 1.21 -10.70
CA ALA A 147 -7.63 0.39 -9.52
C ALA A 147 -7.91 -1.08 -9.86
N ILE A 148 -7.42 -1.97 -9.01
CA ILE A 148 -7.54 -3.41 -9.09
C ILE A 148 -8.35 -3.87 -7.88
N LEU A 149 -9.56 -4.37 -8.13
CA LEU A 149 -10.43 -4.88 -7.07
C LEU A 149 -10.20 -6.38 -6.86
N VAL A 150 -9.64 -6.74 -5.70
CA VAL A 150 -9.38 -8.12 -5.30
C VAL A 150 -10.57 -8.66 -4.50
N THR A 151 -11.02 -9.86 -4.87
CA THR A 151 -12.15 -10.53 -4.22
C THR A 151 -12.05 -12.04 -4.39
N THR A 152 -12.86 -12.78 -3.64
CA THR A 152 -13.07 -14.22 -3.80
C THR A 152 -14.53 -14.49 -4.18
N PRO A 153 -14.86 -15.64 -4.80
CA PRO A 153 -16.25 -16.01 -5.10
C PRO A 153 -17.17 -15.92 -3.88
N GLN A 154 -16.68 -16.32 -2.70
CA GLN A 154 -17.39 -16.26 -1.43
C GLN A 154 -17.58 -14.81 -0.95
N ALA A 155 -16.59 -13.93 -1.16
CA ALA A 155 -16.72 -12.52 -0.78
C ALA A 155 -17.70 -11.78 -1.70
N LEU A 156 -17.77 -12.16 -2.98
CA LEU A 156 -18.73 -11.64 -3.95
C LEU A 156 -20.17 -12.02 -3.61
N SER A 157 -20.41 -13.29 -3.24
CA SER A 157 -21.76 -13.79 -2.94
C SER A 157 -22.34 -13.24 -1.64
N VAL A 158 -21.50 -12.93 -0.64
CA VAL A 158 -21.93 -12.34 0.65
C VAL A 158 -22.03 -10.80 0.57
N SER A 159 -21.58 -10.18 -0.51
CA SER A 159 -21.79 -8.75 -0.77
C SER A 159 -22.80 -8.58 -1.91
N ASP A 160 -24.09 -8.68 -1.58
CA ASP A 160 -25.20 -8.42 -2.50
C ASP A 160 -25.00 -7.08 -3.25
N VAL A 161 -24.70 -7.18 -4.56
CA VAL A 161 -25.32 -6.53 -5.75
C VAL A 161 -25.67 -5.02 -5.73
N ARG A 162 -25.53 -4.25 -4.64
CA ARG A 162 -25.89 -2.82 -4.61
C ARG A 162 -24.68 -1.94 -4.34
N THR A 163 -24.23 -1.29 -5.42
CA THR A 163 -23.42 -0.05 -5.42
C THR A 163 -21.94 -0.21 -5.11
N ARG A 164 -21.15 -0.60 -6.12
CA ARG A 164 -19.67 -0.50 -6.10
C ARG A 164 -19.08 0.40 -7.20
N ASN A 165 -19.87 1.33 -7.74
CA ASN A 165 -19.38 2.37 -8.67
C ASN A 165 -18.92 3.66 -7.98
N HIS A 166 -18.82 3.70 -6.64
CA HIS A 166 -18.30 4.86 -5.91
C HIS A 166 -16.83 4.72 -5.49
N LEU A 167 -16.22 3.55 -5.67
CA LEU A 167 -14.81 3.27 -5.35
C LEU A 167 -13.88 3.53 -6.53
N LEU A 168 -14.35 3.31 -7.76
CA LEU A 168 -13.72 3.78 -9.00
C LEU A 168 -14.04 5.26 -9.22
#